data_AF-A0A2E1XLN9-F1
#
_entry.id   AF-A0A2E1XLN9-F1
#
_cell.length_a   1.000
_cell.length_b   1.000
_cell.length_c   1.000
_cell.angle_alpha   90.00
_cell.angle_beta   90.00
_cell.angle_gamma   90.00
#
_symmetry.space_group_name_H-M   'P 1'
#
loop_
_entity.id
_entity.type
_entity.pdbx_description
1 polymer ?
#
loop_
_entity_poly.entity_id
_entity_poly.type
_entity_poly.pdbx_seq_one_letter_code
_entity_poly.pdbx_strand_id
1 'polypeptide(L)' 'MAKLKRRVTVTTIRYEETWEDLTEKQLKDWQSGDEQLQEYVMDEVEFELVHDKVLEDADWPELKED' A
#
# COMPACT_ATOMS: atom_id res chain seq x y z
N MET A 1 -41.32 5.45 2.62
CA MET A 1 -40.65 6.21 3.72
C MET A 1 -39.43 6.89 3.16
N ALA A 2 -38.99 8.02 3.73
CA ALA A 2 -37.80 8.74 3.27
C ALA A 2 -36.57 8.41 4.12
N LYS A 3 -35.42 8.13 3.48
CA LYS A 3 -34.12 7.86 4.11
C LYS A 3 -32.99 8.56 3.35
N LEU A 4 -31.95 8.99 4.04
CA LEU A 4 -30.71 9.44 3.40
C LEU A 4 -29.78 8.25 3.17
N LYS A 5 -29.18 8.19 1.98
CA LYS A 5 -28.14 7.22 1.62
C LYS A 5 -26.93 7.99 1.11
N ARG A 6 -25.73 7.70 1.62
CA ARG A 6 -24.47 8.16 1.01
C ARG A 6 -23.59 6.97 0.67
N ARG A 7 -22.76 7.11 -0.37
CA ARG A 7 -21.70 6.16 -0.67
C ARG A 7 -20.44 6.57 0.10
N VAL A 8 -19.77 5.59 0.67
CA VAL A 8 -18.49 5.74 1.34
C VAL A 8 -17.54 4.72 0.74
N THR A 9 -16.40 5.20 0.25
CA THR A 9 -15.30 4.38 -0.24
C THR A 9 -14.22 4.35 0.84
N VAL A 10 -13.83 3.15 1.26
CA VAL A 10 -12.75 2.94 2.22
C VAL A 10 -11.64 2.19 1.53
N THR A 11 -10.40 2.67 1.65
CA THR A 11 -9.21 2.03 1.09
C THR A 11 -8.10 2.00 2.13
N THR A 12 -7.51 0.83 2.35
CA THR A 12 -6.35 0.67 3.23
C THR A 12 -5.08 0.69 2.39
N ILE A 13 -4.17 1.61 2.70
CA ILE A 13 -2.82 1.62 2.16
C ILE A 13 -1.92 0.94 3.20
N ARG A 14 -1.19 -0.08 2.75
CA ARG A 14 -0.24 -0.82 3.57
C ARG A 14 1.19 -0.39 3.24
N TYR A 15 1.98 -0.14 4.28
CA TYR A 15 3.40 0.15 4.19
C TYR A 15 4.17 -1.02 4.81
N GLU A 16 5.07 -1.59 4.01
CA GLU A 16 5.98 -2.66 4.44
C GLU A 16 7.40 -2.18 4.18
N GLU A 17 8.30 -2.50 5.11
CA GLU A 17 9.73 -2.21 5.02
C GLU A 17 10.49 -3.54 5.15
N THR A 18 11.74 -3.60 4.68
CA THR A 18 12.54 -4.81 4.84
C THR A 18 12.85 -5.04 6.32
N TRP A 19 12.77 -6.29 6.78
CA TRP A 19 13.05 -6.66 8.18
C TRP A 19 14.46 -6.26 8.62
N GLU A 20 15.44 -6.36 7.72
CA GLU A 20 16.79 -5.85 7.90
C GLU A 20 17.09 -4.70 6.94
N ASP A 21 18.06 -3.86 7.32
CA ASP A 21 18.64 -2.89 6.40
C ASP A 21 19.32 -3.60 5.23
N LEU A 22 19.16 -3.05 4.02
CA LEU A 22 19.86 -3.57 2.85
C LEU A 22 21.37 -3.49 3.04
N THR A 23 22.06 -4.57 2.70
CA THR A 23 23.53 -4.57 2.66
C THR A 23 24.05 -3.62 1.57
N GLU A 24 25.31 -3.18 1.68
CA GLU A 24 25.94 -2.32 0.66
C GLU A 24 25.90 -2.94 -0.74
N LYS A 25 26.01 -4.28 -0.83
CA LYS A 25 25.92 -5.01 -2.08
C LYS A 25 24.49 -4.93 -2.64
N GLN A 26 23.47 -5.26 -1.85
CA GLN A 26 22.07 -5.21 -2.28
C GLN A 26 21.65 -3.79 -2.69
N LEU A 27 22.11 -2.76 -1.97
CA LEU A 27 21.91 -1.36 -2.37
C LEU A 27 22.52 -1.06 -3.74
N LYS A 28 23.76 -1.49 -3.98
CA LYS A 28 24.45 -1.30 -5.26
C LYS A 28 23.75 -2.04 -6.39
N ASP A 29 23.36 -3.30 -6.15
CA ASP A 29 22.68 -4.15 -7.11
C ASP A 29 21.30 -3.56 -7.46
N TRP A 30 20.56 -3.07 -6.46
CA TRP A 30 19.30 -2.37 -6.68
C TRP A 30 19.46 -1.08 -7.49
N GLN A 31 20.43 -0.25 -7.13
CA GLN A 31 20.72 1.03 -7.80
C GLN A 31 21.31 0.87 -9.20
N SER A 32 21.76 -0.32 -9.57
CA SER A 32 22.31 -0.59 -10.90
C SER A 32 21.28 -0.41 -12.02
N GLY A 33 19.98 -0.59 -11.71
CA GLY A 33 18.89 -0.59 -12.67
C GLY A 33 18.82 -1.86 -13.54
N ASP A 34 19.67 -2.85 -13.28
CA ASP A 34 19.60 -4.16 -13.93
C ASP A 34 18.48 -5.00 -13.31
N GLU A 35 17.52 -5.41 -14.13
CA GLU A 35 16.33 -6.14 -13.68
C GLU A 35 16.67 -7.48 -13.00
N GLN A 36 17.70 -8.20 -13.49
CA GLN A 36 18.08 -9.49 -12.89
C GLN A 36 18.70 -9.29 -11.53
N LEU A 37 19.55 -8.27 -11.38
CA LEU A 37 20.15 -7.94 -10.08
C LEU A 37 19.10 -7.47 -9.07
N GLN A 38 18.10 -6.70 -9.51
CA GLN A 38 16.98 -6.30 -8.66
C GLN A 38 16.11 -7.49 -8.24
N GLU A 39 15.84 -8.43 -9.14
CA GLU A 39 15.10 -9.66 -8.83
C GLU A 39 15.84 -10.49 -7.76
N TYR A 40 17.16 -10.63 -7.88
CA TYR A 40 17.96 -11.30 -6.84
C TYR A 40 17.89 -10.62 -5.48
N VAL A 41 17.88 -9.27 -5.43
CA VAL A 41 17.69 -8.55 -4.17
C VAL A 41 16.30 -8.84 -3.60
N MET A 42 15.26 -8.85 -4.42
CA MET A 42 13.88 -9.15 -4.00
C MET A 42 13.72 -10.57 -3.46
N ASP A 43 14.42 -11.55 -4.02
CA ASP A 43 14.39 -12.95 -3.57
C ASP A 43 15.09 -13.15 -2.21
N GLU A 44 16.00 -12.25 -1.83
CA GLU A 44 16.78 -12.35 -0.59
C GLU A 44 16.18 -11.58 0.59
N VAL A 45 15.39 -10.53 0.34
CA VAL A 45 14.86 -9.67 1.40
C VAL A 45 13.46 -10.10 1.84
N GLU A 46 13.17 -9.93 3.13
CA GLU A 46 11.85 -10.15 3.69
C GLU A 46 11.23 -8.82 4.11
N PHE A 47 9.96 -8.61 3.77
CA PHE A 47 9.20 -7.41 4.13
C PHE A 47 8.33 -7.66 5.37
N GLU A 48 8.28 -6.68 6.26
CA GLU A 48 7.38 -6.66 7.42
C GLU A 48 6.44 -5.45 7.35
N LEU A 49 5.20 -5.67 7.78
CA LEU A 49 4.21 -4.60 7.99
C LEU A 49 4.70 -3.61 9.05
N VAL A 50 4.92 -2.36 8.64
CA VAL A 50 5.24 -1.26 9.57
C VAL A 50 4.03 -0.42 9.91
N HIS A 51 3.13 -0.20 8.96
CA HIS A 51 1.97 0.68 9.16
C HIS A 51 0.85 0.45 8.14
N ASP A 52 -0.40 0.53 8.60
CA ASP A 52 -1.58 0.63 7.75
C ASP A 52 -2.21 2.02 7.90
N LYS A 53 -2.54 2.66 6.78
CA LYS A 53 -3.28 3.92 6.73
C LYS A 53 -4.62 3.71 6.04
N VAL A 54 -5.70 4.06 6.73
CA VAL A 54 -7.05 4.04 6.14
C VAL A 54 -7.34 5.40 5.50
N LEU A 55 -7.73 5.37 4.23
CA LEU A 55 -8.31 6.49 3.51
C LEU A 55 -9.81 6.27 3.38
N GLU A 56 -10.58 7.28 3.75
CA GLU A 56 -12.03 7.31 3.60
C GLU A 56 -12.41 8.49 2.71
N ASP A 57 -13.24 8.23 1.70
CA ASP A 57 -13.87 9.24 0.88
C ASP A 57 -15.38 9.00 0.86
N ALA A 58 -16.15 10.05 1.11
CA ALA A 58 -17.60 9.96 1.28
C ALA A 58 -18.30 10.98 0.40
N ASP A 59 -19.23 10.50 -0.42
CA ASP A 59 -20.08 11.35 -1.24
C ASP A 59 -21.12 12.10 -0.39
N TRP A 60 -21.68 13.16 -0.98
CA TRP A 60 -22.82 13.84 -0.39
C TRP A 60 -24.04 12.90 -0.29
N PRO A 61 -24.81 12.92 0.80
CA PRO A 61 -26.00 12.07 0.94
C PRO A 61 -27.12 12.40 -0.05
N GLU A 62 -27.75 11.36 -0.59
CA GLU A 62 -28.92 11.42 -1.46
C GLU A 62 -30.20 11.03 -0.68
N LEU A 63 -31.31 11.70 -0.97
CA LEU A 63 -32.62 11.33 -0.44
C LEU A 63 -33.18 10.15 -1.24
N LYS A 64 -33.60 9.10 -0.53
CA LYS A 64 -34.29 7.94 -1.08
C LYS A 64 -35.67 7.84 -0.45
N GLU A 65 -36.70 7.90 -1.29
CA GLU A 65 -38.10 7.73 -0.90
C GLU A 65 -38.62 6.41 -1.52
N ASP A 66 -39.34 5.60 -0.74
CA ASP A 66 -40.01 4.39 -1.23
C ASP A 66 -41.18 4.71 -2.16
#